data_AF-D3PC68-F1
#
_entry.id   AF-D3PC68-F1
#
_cell.length_a   1.000
_cell.length_b   1.000
_cell.length_c   1.000
_cell.angle_alpha   90.00
_cell.angle_beta   90.00
_cell.angle_gamma   90.00
#
_symmetry.space_group_name_H-M   'P 1'
#
loop_
_entity.id
_entity.type
_entity.pdbx_description
1 polymer ?
#
loop_
_entity_poly.entity_id
_entity_poly.type
_entity_poly.pdbx_seq_one_letter_code
_entity_poly.pdbx_strand_id
1 'polypeptide(L)'
;MNEKFKNIHPKDYSFKKAELIDANKLLFDQLDNCNGFLHFEKTNDHKFMLYLTDDELNVSKMTYPFTVRELTNLIIEAFEQGKSKLGMFLLTYLTDEYEELIKN
;
A
#
# COMPACT_ATOMS: atom_id res chain seq x y z
N MET A 1 13.44 10.51 -9.56
CA MET A 1 12.05 10.01 -9.58
C MET A 1 11.56 10.12 -11.01
N ASN A 2 11.15 9.01 -11.63
CA ASN A 2 10.63 8.99 -13.00
C ASN A 2 9.39 9.90 -13.09
N GLU A 3 9.29 10.76 -14.10
CA GLU A 3 8.19 11.74 -14.21
C GLU A 3 6.82 11.08 -14.30
N LYS A 4 6.76 9.84 -14.82
CA LYS A 4 5.54 9.01 -14.83
C LYS A 4 4.97 8.74 -13.43
N PHE A 5 5.78 8.83 -12.37
CA PHE A 5 5.39 8.45 -11.01
C PHE A 5 5.15 9.65 -10.08
N LYS A 6 5.27 10.89 -10.56
CA LYS A 6 5.16 12.12 -9.73
C LYS A 6 3.76 12.36 -9.16
N ASN A 7 2.70 11.88 -9.81
CA ASN A 7 1.30 12.16 -9.46
C ASN A 7 0.55 10.92 -9.00
N ILE A 8 1.26 9.99 -8.39
CA ILE A 8 0.74 8.69 -8.04
C ILE A 8 0.26 8.71 -6.58
N HIS A 9 -1.00 8.35 -6.33
CA HIS A 9 -1.57 8.22 -4.98
C HIS A 9 -2.15 6.82 -4.70
N PRO A 10 -2.02 6.28 -3.47
CA PRO A 10 -2.61 5.00 -3.07
C PRO A 10 -4.10 4.83 -3.38
N LYS A 11 -4.86 5.94 -3.29
CA LYS A 11 -6.31 5.99 -3.55
C LYS A 11 -6.67 5.93 -5.04
N ASP A 12 -5.73 6.23 -5.92
CA ASP A 12 -5.98 6.27 -7.36
C ASP A 12 -5.83 4.87 -7.99
N TYR A 13 -5.58 3.83 -7.18
CA TYR A 13 -5.30 2.49 -7.65
C TYR A 13 -6.48 1.53 -7.53
N SER A 14 -6.82 0.92 -8.66
CA SER A 14 -7.61 -0.30 -8.68
C SER A 14 -6.67 -1.47 -8.36
N PHE A 15 -6.73 -1.94 -7.11
CA PHE A 15 -5.95 -3.12 -6.68
C PHE A 15 -6.48 -4.41 -7.34
N LYS A 16 -6.19 -4.68 -8.62
CA LYS A 16 -6.76 -5.83 -9.33
C LYS A 16 -6.50 -7.17 -8.64
N LYS A 17 -5.33 -7.34 -8.04
CA LYS A 17 -4.96 -8.49 -7.21
C LYS A 17 -3.99 -8.05 -6.12
N ALA A 18 -4.10 -8.67 -4.95
CA ALA A 18 -3.20 -8.47 -3.83
C ALA A 18 -2.70 -9.84 -3.36
N GLU A 19 -1.39 -10.00 -3.27
CA GLU A 19 -0.74 -11.18 -2.71
C GLU A 19 0.09 -10.77 -1.49
N LEU A 20 -0.18 -11.44 -0.37
CA LEU A 20 0.59 -11.25 0.85
C LEU A 20 1.90 -12.02 0.69
N ILE A 21 3.02 -11.29 0.65
CA ILE A 21 4.36 -11.89 0.58
C ILE A 21 4.74 -12.36 1.99
N ASP A 22 4.55 -11.46 2.97
CA ASP A 22 4.75 -11.71 4.39
C ASP A 22 3.92 -10.71 5.22
N ALA A 23 4.05 -10.76 6.55
CA ALA A 23 3.28 -9.91 7.47
C ALA A 23 3.53 -8.41 7.31
N ASN A 24 4.66 -8.02 6.69
CA ASN A 24 5.11 -6.64 6.53
C ASN A 24 5.08 -6.17 5.08
N LYS A 25 4.85 -7.09 4.13
CA LYS A 25 4.91 -6.81 2.71
C LYS A 25 3.70 -7.38 1.97
N LEU A 26 2.99 -6.49 1.30
CA LEU A 26 1.95 -6.84 0.33
C LEU A 26 2.43 -6.50 -1.08
N LEU A 27 2.32 -7.46 -1.99
CA LEU A 27 2.57 -7.27 -3.41
C LEU A 27 1.24 -7.03 -4.11
N PHE A 28 1.15 -5.93 -4.86
CA PHE A 28 0.02 -5.65 -5.72
C PHE A 28 0.37 -5.81 -7.18
N ASP A 29 -0.66 -6.25 -7.90
CA ASP A 29 -0.67 -6.49 -9.33
C ASP A 29 -0.38 -5.24 -10.16
N GLN A 30 -0.12 -5.49 -11.44
CA GLN A 30 0.15 -4.52 -12.49
C GLN A 30 -0.81 -3.31 -12.45
N LEU A 31 -0.24 -2.12 -12.48
CA LEU A 31 -0.97 -0.85 -12.48
C LEU A 31 -1.79 -0.69 -13.78
N ASP A 32 -3.04 -0.22 -13.66
CA ASP A 32 -3.95 -0.08 -14.80
C ASP A 32 -3.46 0.90 -15.87
N ASN A 33 -2.66 1.90 -15.45
CA ASN A 33 -2.23 3.02 -16.28
C ASN A 33 -0.73 3.01 -16.62
N CYS A 34 0.01 2.01 -16.14
CA CYS A 34 1.40 1.77 -16.54
C CYS A 34 1.75 0.30 -16.28
N ASN A 35 2.58 -0.31 -17.12
CA ASN A 35 3.10 -1.64 -16.81
C ASN A 35 4.13 -1.54 -15.68
N GLY A 36 3.63 -1.43 -14.46
CA GLY A 36 4.46 -1.42 -13.29
C GLY A 36 3.78 -2.06 -12.11
N PHE A 37 4.59 -2.47 -11.14
CA PHE A 37 4.14 -3.19 -9.96
C PHE A 37 4.25 -2.27 -8.74
N LEU A 38 3.25 -2.36 -7.86
CA LEU A 38 3.20 -1.59 -6.63
C LEU A 38 3.43 -2.53 -5.44
N HIS A 39 4.46 -2.25 -4.64
CA HIS A 39 4.67 -2.96 -3.38
C HIS A 39 4.46 -2.02 -2.21
N PHE A 40 3.77 -2.52 -1.19
CA PHE A 40 3.56 -1.81 0.06
C PHE A 40 4.40 -2.45 1.15
N GLU A 41 5.11 -1.61 1.87
CA GLU A 41 5.82 -1.98 3.08
C GLU A 41 5.43 -1.03 4.21
N LYS A 42 5.30 -1.59 5.41
CA LYS A 42 4.99 -0.85 6.61
C LYS A 42 6.15 0.10 6.93
N THR A 43 5.84 1.30 7.41
CA THR A 43 6.84 2.20 8.02
C THR A 43 6.36 2.62 9.40
N ASN A 44 7.30 2.99 10.27
CA ASN A 44 7.00 3.37 11.66
C ASN A 44 6.48 4.80 11.81
N ASP A 45 6.29 5.54 10.70
CA ASP A 45 5.94 6.97 10.72
C ASP A 45 4.59 7.26 10.06
N HIS A 46 3.65 6.31 10.13
CA HIS A 46 2.33 6.37 9.48
C HIS A 46 2.41 6.70 7.98
N LYS A 47 3.41 6.13 7.30
CA LYS A 47 3.58 6.23 5.85
C LYS A 47 3.50 4.86 5.22
N PHE A 48 3.01 4.81 4.00
CA PHE A 48 3.25 3.66 3.13
C PHE A 48 4.56 3.87 2.40
N MET A 49 5.45 2.88 2.46
CA MET A 49 6.56 2.80 1.51
C MET A 49 6.03 2.13 0.25
N LEU A 50 6.08 2.85 -0.86
CA LEU A 50 5.60 2.40 -2.16
C LEU A 50 6.80 2.15 -3.07
N TYR A 51 6.89 0.94 -3.58
CA TYR A 51 7.86 0.58 -4.62
C TYR A 51 7.13 0.45 -5.94
N LEU A 52 7.59 1.22 -6.92
CA LEU A 52 7.10 1.21 -8.29
C LEU A 52 8.19 0.61 -9.17
N THR A 53 7.92 -0.55 -9.77
CA THR A 53 8.85 -1.20 -10.70
C THR A 53 8.27 -1.07 -12.09
N ASP A 54 9.00 -0.56 -13.08
CA ASP A 54 8.55 -0.56 -14.48
C ASP A 54 8.93 -1.85 -15.23
N ASP A 55 8.52 -1.95 -16.50
CA ASP A 55 8.83 -3.08 -17.40
C ASP A 55 10.33 -3.38 -17.56
N GLU A 56 11.17 -2.36 -17.39
CA GLU A 56 12.62 -2.47 -17.48
C GLU A 56 13.26 -2.83 -16.13
N LEU A 57 12.44 -3.17 -15.13
CA LEU A 57 12.83 -3.47 -13.76
C LEU A 57 13.48 -2.30 -13.01
N ASN A 58 13.27 -1.07 -13.48
CA ASN A 58 13.72 0.11 -12.74
C ASN A 58 12.78 0.35 -11.56
N VAL A 59 13.36 0.38 -10.36
CA VAL A 59 12.60 0.58 -9.12
C VAL A 59 12.66 2.05 -8.68
N SER A 60 11.50 2.69 -8.59
CA SER A 60 11.31 3.97 -7.91
C SER A 60 10.69 3.76 -6.54
N LYS A 61 11.14 4.53 -5.55
CA LYS A 61 10.61 4.50 -4.18
C LYS A 61 9.97 5.84 -3.84
N MET A 62 8.83 5.80 -3.18
CA MET A 62 8.19 6.98 -2.61
C MET A 62 7.49 6.63 -1.29
N THR A 63 7.31 7.62 -0.44
CA THR A 63 6.53 7.47 0.79
C THR A 63 5.24 8.26 0.68
N TYR A 64 4.16 7.68 1.21
CA TYR A 64 2.85 8.32 1.23
C TYR A 64 2.32 8.37 2.68
N PRO A 65 2.27 9.55 3.32
CA PRO A 65 1.67 9.68 4.63
C PRO A 65 0.16 9.47 4.55
N PHE A 66 -0.42 8.91 5.60
CA PHE A 66 -1.86 8.79 5.75
C PHE A 66 -2.30 9.14 7.15
N THR A 67 -3.57 9.51 7.27
CA THR A 67 -4.28 9.58 8.54
C THR A 67 -4.94 8.24 8.87
N VAL A 68 -5.21 7.99 10.16
CA VAL A 68 -5.97 6.80 10.60
C VAL A 68 -7.30 6.68 9.87
N ARG A 69 -7.99 7.82 9.61
CA ARG A 69 -9.26 7.84 8.87
C ARG A 69 -9.08 7.35 7.42
N GLU A 70 -8.04 7.81 6.73
CA GLU A 70 -7.74 7.36 5.37
C GLU A 70 -7.40 5.87 5.34
N LEU A 71 -6.60 5.39 6.29
CA LEU A 71 -6.29 3.97 6.43
C LEU A 71 -7.55 3.12 6.66
N THR A 72 -8.46 3.56 7.54
CA THR A 72 -9.74 2.87 7.77
C THR A 72 -10.63 2.85 6.53
N ASN A 73 -10.70 3.94 5.78
CA ASN A 73 -11.46 3.99 4.53
C ASN A 73 -10.89 3.01 3.49
N LEU A 74 -9.56 2.94 3.36
CA LEU A 74 -8.89 1.99 2.48
C LEU A 74 -9.15 0.53 2.90
N ILE A 75 -9.21 0.24 4.19
CA ILE A 75 -9.58 -1.08 4.71
C ILE A 75 -11.01 -1.46 4.28
N ILE A 76 -11.97 -0.55 4.48
CA ILE A 76 -13.39 -0.77 4.12
C ILE A 76 -13.51 -1.01 2.61
N GLU A 77 -12.93 -0.12 1.81
CA GLU A 77 -12.96 -0.21 0.35
C GLU A 77 -12.33 -1.52 -0.16
N ALA A 78 -11.23 -1.96 0.45
CA ALA A 78 -10.61 -3.24 0.10
C ALA A 78 -11.59 -4.41 0.33
N PHE A 79 -12.33 -4.42 1.44
CA PHE A 79 -13.32 -5.47 1.69
C PHE A 79 -14.56 -5.38 0.78
N GLU A 80 -15.07 -4.17 0.53
CA GLU A 80 -16.20 -3.95 -0.39
C GLU A 80 -15.88 -4.43 -1.81
N GLN A 81 -14.62 -4.33 -2.24
CA GLN A 81 -14.15 -4.81 -3.53
C GLN A 81 -13.72 -6.29 -3.53
N GLY A 82 -13.94 -7.03 -2.43
CA GLY A 82 -13.57 -8.45 -2.30
C GLY A 82 -12.08 -8.73 -2.12
N LYS A 83 -11.28 -7.70 -1.83
CA LYS A 83 -9.81 -7.75 -1.73
C LYS A 83 -9.36 -8.04 -0.30
N SER A 84 -9.83 -9.15 0.23
CA SER A 84 -9.66 -9.51 1.65
C SER A 84 -8.20 -9.53 2.11
N LYS A 85 -7.25 -9.98 1.27
CA LYS A 85 -5.81 -9.97 1.61
C LYS A 85 -5.25 -8.56 1.84
N LEU A 86 -5.69 -7.60 1.04
CA LEU A 86 -5.36 -6.19 1.25
C LEU A 86 -6.00 -5.68 2.54
N GLY A 87 -7.31 -5.90 2.71
CA GLY A 87 -8.02 -5.48 3.92
C GLY A 87 -7.34 -6.00 5.18
N MET A 88 -6.94 -7.27 5.19
CA MET A 88 -6.20 -7.89 6.29
C MET A 88 -4.84 -7.24 6.52
N PHE A 89 -4.05 -6.99 5.47
CA PHE A 89 -2.75 -6.33 5.61
C PHE A 89 -2.85 -4.94 6.24
N LEU A 90 -3.79 -4.12 5.76
CA LEU A 90 -4.03 -2.76 6.28
C LEU A 90 -4.59 -2.79 7.70
N LEU A 91 -5.43 -3.78 8.03
CA LEU A 91 -5.96 -3.94 9.38
C LEU A 91 -4.87 -4.35 10.37
N THR A 92 -3.98 -5.28 9.99
CA THR A 92 -2.82 -5.65 10.80
C THR A 92 -1.91 -4.44 11.01
N TYR A 93 -1.66 -3.64 9.96
CA TYR A 93 -0.94 -2.38 10.12
C TYR A 93 -1.57 -1.49 11.18
N LEU A 94 -2.88 -1.22 11.08
CA LEU A 94 -3.57 -0.37 12.06
C LEU A 94 -3.50 -0.92 13.49
N THR A 95 -3.52 -2.25 13.64
CA THR A 95 -3.48 -2.92 14.94
C THR A 95 -2.10 -2.81 15.58
N ASP A 96 -1.03 -3.06 14.81
CA ASP A 96 0.35 -2.96 15.28
C ASP A 96 0.67 -1.54 15.78
N GLU A 97 0.27 -0.51 15.02
CA GLU A 97 0.45 0.90 15.41
C GLU A 97 -0.29 1.25 16.70
N TYR A 98 -1.51 0.73 16.86
CA TYR A 98 -2.29 0.96 18.08
C TYR A 98 -1.64 0.29 19.31
N GLU A 99 -1.09 -0.92 19.15
CA GLU A 99 -0.36 -1.57 20.22
C GLU A 99 0.91 -0.82 20.62
N GLU A 100 1.65 -0.27 19.66
CA GLU A 100 2.84 0.55 19.93
C GLU A 100 2.49 1.84 20.67
N LEU A 101 1.35 2.47 20.34
CA LEU A 101 0.88 3.67 21.03
C LEU A 101 0.51 3.42 22.50
N ILE A 102 0.02 2.24 22.86
CA ILE A 102 -0.36 1.91 24.25
C ILE A 102 0.85 1.48 25.10
N LYS A 103 1.91 0.98 24.45
CA LYS A 103 3.14 0.56 25.12
C LYS A 103 4.05 1.73 25.52
N ASN A 104 3.83 2.92 24.96
CA ASN A 104 4.57 4.16 25.23
C ASN A 104 3.74 5.15 26.06
#